data_AF-A0A952AXN1-F1
#
_entry.id   AF-A0A952AXN1-F1
#
_cell.length_a   1.000
_cell.length_b   1.000
_cell.length_c   1.000
_cell.angle_alpha   90.00
_cell.angle_beta   90.00
_cell.angle_gamma   90.00
#
_symmetry.space_group_name_H-M   'P 1'
#
loop_
_entity.id
_entity.type
_entity.pdbx_description
1 polymer ?
#
loop_
_entity_poly.entity_id
_entity_poly.type
_entity_poly.pdbx_seq_one_letter_code
_entity_poly.pdbx_strand_id
1 'polypeptide(L)'
;MDEPSKNSNKVGKTSASKVLRDFVDRLSDEHRMLVVLKAQLYGGTWEPMLDDLKNRLVGKPYIFKLVNRINDDIERIQQMQIFEEEQNVDLADYVELP
;
A
#
# COMPACT_ATOMS: atom_id res chain seq x y z
N MET A 1 -5.01 45.72 -20.56
CA MET A 1 -5.96 44.85 -19.82
C MET A 1 -5.28 43.51 -19.76
N ASP A 2 -4.36 43.38 -18.81
CA ASP A 2 -3.51 42.20 -18.68
C ASP A 2 -4.20 41.23 -17.72
N GLU A 3 -4.74 40.14 -18.27
CA GLU A 3 -5.20 39.00 -17.49
C GLU A 3 -3.99 38.18 -17.04
N PRO A 4 -3.79 37.90 -15.74
CA PRO A 4 -2.71 37.05 -15.31
C PRO A 4 -3.09 35.58 -15.50
N SER A 5 -2.12 34.88 -16.08
CA SER A 5 -2.16 33.50 -16.54
C SER A 5 -2.42 32.47 -15.42
N LYS A 6 -3.26 31.51 -15.77
CA LYS A 6 -3.60 30.25 -15.12
C LYS A 6 -2.36 29.45 -14.71
N ASN A 7 -1.95 29.48 -13.44
CA ASN A 7 -0.85 28.62 -12.97
C ASN A 7 -0.98 28.15 -11.51
N SER A 8 -2.12 27.54 -11.16
CA SER A 8 -2.33 26.97 -9.81
C SER A 8 -2.21 25.44 -9.71
N ASN A 9 -1.88 24.72 -10.78
CA ASN A 9 -2.01 23.25 -10.81
C ASN A 9 -0.70 22.44 -10.72
N LYS A 10 0.47 23.07 -10.52
CA LYS A 10 1.77 22.35 -10.45
C LYS A 10 2.31 22.08 -9.05
N VAL A 11 1.85 22.82 -8.03
CA VAL A 11 2.40 22.73 -6.66
C VAL A 11 1.83 21.52 -5.90
N GLY A 12 0.57 21.15 -6.11
CA GLY A 12 -0.05 20.00 -5.43
C GLY A 12 0.40 18.62 -5.96
N LYS A 13 0.78 18.52 -7.23
CA LYS A 13 1.20 17.23 -7.84
C LYS A 13 2.63 16.84 -7.48
N THR A 14 3.48 17.81 -7.18
CA THR A 14 4.90 17.60 -6.81
C THR A 14 5.08 17.28 -5.33
N SER A 15 4.20 17.76 -4.44
CA SER A 15 4.23 17.38 -3.02
C SER A 15 3.72 15.95 -2.79
N ALA A 16 2.59 15.57 -3.40
CA ALA A 16 2.03 14.22 -3.26
C ALA A 16 2.98 13.13 -3.79
N SER A 17 3.63 13.38 -4.93
CA SER A 17 4.63 12.45 -5.49
C SER A 17 5.89 12.35 -4.61
N LYS A 18 6.28 13.42 -3.92
CA LYS A 18 7.38 13.36 -2.94
C LYS A 18 6.99 12.56 -1.69
N VAL A 19 5.80 12.79 -1.14
CA VAL A 19 5.27 12.06 0.03
C VAL A 19 5.17 10.56 -0.28
N LEU A 20 4.66 10.22 -1.46
CA LEU A 20 4.60 8.85 -1.95
C LEU A 20 5.98 8.19 -2.04
N ARG A 21 6.94 8.87 -2.67
CA ARG A 21 8.30 8.33 -2.80
C ARG A 21 8.97 8.16 -1.43
N ASP A 22 8.87 9.17 -0.57
CA ASP A 22 9.42 9.12 0.79
C ASP A 22 8.78 7.98 1.62
N PHE A 23 7.50 7.65 1.38
CA PHE A 23 6.81 6.53 2.02
C PHE A 23 7.31 5.18 1.49
N VAL A 24 7.34 5.00 0.17
CA VAL A 24 7.83 3.78 -0.50
C VAL A 24 9.27 3.49 -0.13
N ASP A 25 10.13 4.52 -0.08
CA ASP A 25 11.56 4.39 0.30
C ASP A 25 11.74 3.90 1.74
N ARG A 26 10.75 4.09 2.61
CA ARG A 26 10.77 3.63 4.02
C ARG A 26 10.16 2.26 4.22
N LEU A 27 9.48 1.70 3.22
CA LEU A 27 8.90 0.37 3.32
C LEU A 27 10.01 -0.68 3.47
N SER A 28 9.93 -1.45 4.56
CA SER A 28 10.79 -2.62 4.76
C SER A 28 10.45 -3.71 3.76
N ASP A 29 11.33 -4.71 3.66
CA ASP A 29 11.13 -5.87 2.79
C ASP A 29 9.82 -6.61 3.10
N GLU A 30 9.40 -6.67 4.37
CA GLU A 30 8.12 -7.27 4.75
C GLU A 30 6.93 -6.48 4.19
N HIS A 31 6.97 -5.15 4.24
CA HIS A 31 5.91 -4.32 3.65
C HIS A 31 5.85 -4.48 2.14
N ARG A 32 7.01 -4.45 1.47
CA ARG A 32 7.10 -4.64 0.03
C ARG A 32 6.56 -6.00 -0.37
N MET A 33 6.91 -7.05 0.36
CA MET A 33 6.37 -8.40 0.15
C MET A 33 4.84 -8.42 0.26
N LEU A 34 4.24 -7.75 1.25
CA LEU A 34 2.78 -7.67 1.40
C LEU A 34 2.11 -6.98 0.20
N VAL A 35 2.68 -5.88 -0.29
CA VAL A 35 2.21 -5.18 -1.50
C VAL A 35 2.28 -6.10 -2.72
N VAL A 36 3.37 -6.85 -2.88
CA VAL A 36 3.53 -7.82 -3.97
C VAL A 36 2.49 -8.94 -3.89
N LEU A 37 2.28 -9.50 -2.70
CA LEU A 37 1.29 -10.56 -2.47
C LEU A 37 -0.13 -10.06 -2.76
N LYS A 38 -0.44 -8.79 -2.43
CA LYS A 38 -1.74 -8.16 -2.70
C LYS A 38 -2.01 -8.15 -4.20
N ALA A 39 -1.04 -7.72 -4.99
CA ALA A 39 -1.14 -7.68 -6.44
C ALA A 39 -1.25 -9.08 -7.08
N GLN A 40 -0.44 -10.05 -6.61
CA GLN A 40 -0.35 -11.37 -7.23
C GLN A 40 -1.44 -12.35 -6.82
N LEU A 41 -1.87 -12.33 -5.55
CA LEU A 41 -2.76 -13.36 -5.00
C LEU A 41 -4.17 -12.86 -4.68
N TYR A 42 -4.31 -11.55 -4.42
CA TYR A 42 -5.56 -10.95 -3.93
C TYR A 42 -6.15 -9.92 -4.89
N GLY A 43 -5.72 -9.94 -6.16
CA GLY A 43 -6.28 -9.12 -7.23
C GLY A 43 -6.13 -7.62 -7.01
N GLY A 44 -5.12 -7.19 -6.25
CA GLY A 44 -4.87 -5.76 -5.98
C GLY A 44 -5.77 -5.16 -4.91
N THR A 45 -6.35 -5.97 -4.00
CA THR A 45 -7.16 -5.48 -2.87
C THR A 45 -6.63 -6.00 -1.54
N TRP A 46 -6.75 -5.19 -0.48
CA TRP A 46 -6.24 -5.54 0.85
C TRP A 46 -7.23 -6.39 1.65
N GLU A 47 -8.54 -6.18 1.46
CA GLU A 47 -9.59 -6.83 2.22
C GLU A 47 -9.48 -8.37 2.20
N PRO A 48 -9.31 -9.02 1.03
CA PRO A 48 -9.21 -10.48 1.00
C PRO A 48 -7.95 -11.01 1.68
N MET A 49 -6.84 -10.23 1.65
CA MET A 49 -5.61 -10.58 2.36
C MET A 49 -5.78 -10.44 3.88
N LEU A 50 -6.42 -9.37 4.35
CA LEU A 50 -6.72 -9.19 5.78
C LEU A 50 -7.62 -10.30 6.31
N ASP A 51 -8.61 -10.72 5.53
CA ASP A 51 -9.50 -11.83 5.90
C ASP A 51 -8.75 -13.16 5.97
N ASP A 52 -7.79 -13.42 5.07
CA ASP A 52 -6.92 -14.60 5.12
C ASP A 52 -6.06 -14.62 6.39
N LEU A 53 -5.46 -13.49 6.74
CA LEU A 53 -4.67 -13.34 7.97
C LEU A 53 -5.52 -13.54 9.24
N LYS A 54 -6.75 -12.98 9.28
CA LYS A 54 -7.69 -13.19 10.39
C LYS A 54 -8.14 -14.64 10.48
N ASN A 55 -8.41 -15.30 9.34
CA ASN A 55 -8.76 -16.72 9.29
C ASN A 55 -7.64 -17.58 9.87
N ARG A 56 -6.38 -17.23 9.59
CA ARG A 56 -5.21 -17.92 10.15
C ARG A 56 -5.11 -17.78 11.68
N LEU A 57 -5.50 -16.65 12.26
CA LEU A 57 -5.54 -16.47 13.73
C LEU A 57 -6.53 -17.44 14.40
N VAL A 58 -7.64 -17.74 13.75
CA VAL A 58 -8.69 -18.62 14.28
C VAL A 58 -8.56 -20.08 13.81
N GLY A 59 -7.46 -20.43 13.15
CA GLY A 59 -7.18 -21.80 12.69
C GLY A 59 -8.01 -22.27 11.50
N LYS A 60 -8.60 -21.34 10.74
CA LYS A 60 -9.30 -21.64 9.47
C LYS A 60 -8.28 -21.84 8.33
N PRO A 61 -8.68 -22.52 7.22
CA PRO A 61 -7.87 -22.60 6.01
C PRO A 61 -7.49 -21.21 5.50
N TYR A 62 -6.26 -21.07 5.00
CA TYR A 62 -5.69 -19.82 4.51
C TYR A 62 -4.84 -20.06 3.24
N ILE A 63 -4.59 -19.02 2.45
CA ILE A 63 -3.98 -19.10 1.11
C ILE A 63 -2.45 -19.14 1.17
N PHE A 64 -1.79 -18.41 2.08
CA PHE A 64 -0.32 -18.36 2.15
C PHE A 64 0.24 -18.26 3.59
N LYS A 65 1.53 -18.64 3.78
CA LYS A 65 2.18 -18.65 5.10
C LYS A 65 3.30 -17.61 5.23
N LEU A 66 3.00 -16.42 5.76
CA LEU A 66 4.02 -15.50 6.30
C LEU A 66 4.58 -16.03 7.63
N VAL A 67 5.88 -15.83 7.85
CA VAL A 67 6.63 -16.41 8.98
C VAL A 67 6.26 -15.67 10.28
N ASN A 68 5.52 -16.36 11.16
CA ASN A 68 5.27 -16.05 12.59
C ASN A 68 4.87 -14.61 13.03
N ARG A 69 4.43 -13.71 12.13
CA ARG A 69 4.10 -12.30 12.47
C ARG A 69 2.74 -11.81 11.96
N ILE A 70 1.70 -12.64 12.07
CA ILE A 70 0.37 -12.33 11.52
C ILE A 70 -0.19 -10.99 12.03
N ASN A 71 -0.06 -10.70 13.33
CA ASN A 71 -0.56 -9.43 13.89
C ASN A 71 0.22 -8.23 13.35
N ASP A 72 1.56 -8.31 13.30
CA ASP A 72 2.39 -7.25 12.70
C ASP A 72 1.99 -7.04 11.24
N ASP A 73 1.76 -8.11 10.48
CA ASP A 73 1.38 -8.01 9.06
C ASP A 73 0.00 -7.36 8.87
N ILE A 74 -0.96 -7.63 9.77
CA ILE A 74 -2.26 -6.94 9.78
C ILE A 74 -2.06 -5.44 10.02
N GLU A 75 -1.25 -5.05 11.01
CA GLU A 75 -0.97 -3.64 11.30
C GLU A 75 -0.29 -2.93 10.11
N ARG A 76 0.69 -3.59 9.47
CA ARG A 76 1.37 -3.08 8.27
C ARG A 76 0.39 -2.87 7.12
N ILE A 77 -0.49 -3.84 6.84
CA ILE A 77 -1.50 -3.72 5.79
C ILE A 77 -2.43 -2.55 6.09
N GLN A 78 -2.89 -2.40 7.33
CA GLN A 78 -3.78 -1.29 7.70
C GLN A 78 -3.11 0.06 7.50
N GLN A 79 -1.84 0.22 7.87
CA GLN A 79 -1.09 1.46 7.63
C GLN A 79 -0.96 1.77 6.14
N MET A 80 -0.65 0.76 5.33
CA MET A 80 -0.52 0.90 3.88
C MET A 80 -1.87 1.21 3.22
N GLN A 81 -2.95 0.56 3.65
CA GLN A 81 -4.31 0.80 3.16
C GLN A 81 -4.75 2.25 3.42
N ILE A 82 -4.56 2.75 4.65
CA ILE A 82 -4.88 4.15 5.00
C ILE A 82 -4.10 5.10 4.10
N PHE A 83 -2.81 4.82 3.87
CA PHE A 83 -1.98 5.65 3.01
C PHE A 83 -2.45 5.64 1.54
N GLU A 84 -2.81 4.48 1.01
CA GLU A 84 -3.38 4.33 -0.33
C GLU A 84 -4.69 5.12 -0.50
N GLU A 85 -5.56 5.08 0.50
CA GLU A 85 -6.83 5.84 0.52
C GLU A 85 -6.59 7.35 0.61
N GLU A 86 -5.68 7.80 1.48
CA GLU A 86 -5.35 9.21 1.67
C GLU A 86 -4.71 9.85 0.43
N GLN A 87 -3.84 9.10 -0.25
CA GLN A 87 -3.14 9.57 -1.46
C GLN A 87 -3.89 9.21 -2.75
N ASN A 88 -4.91 8.35 -2.68
CA ASN A 88 -5.65 7.79 -3.81
C ASN A 88 -4.70 7.15 -4.84
N VAL A 89 -3.83 6.26 -4.37
CA VAL A 89 -2.80 5.54 -5.15
C VAL A 89 -2.80 4.06 -4.80
N ASP A 90 -2.27 3.21 -5.67
CA ASP A 90 -1.93 1.81 -5.35
C ASP A 90 -0.42 1.69 -5.13
N LEU A 91 0.02 1.21 -3.96
CA LEU A 91 1.44 1.03 -3.68
C LEU A 91 2.08 -0.02 -4.59
N ALA A 92 1.29 -0.95 -5.14
CA ALA A 92 1.78 -1.97 -6.08
C ALA A 92 2.36 -1.37 -7.36
N ASP A 93 1.93 -0.17 -7.76
CA ASP A 93 2.47 0.54 -8.93
C ASP A 93 3.86 1.15 -8.67
N TYR A 94 4.28 1.25 -7.40
CA TYR A 94 5.51 1.94 -6.99
C TYR A 94 6.52 1.03 -6.29
N VAL A 95 6.11 -0.17 -5.91
CA VAL A 95 7.02 -1.20 -5.37
C VAL A 95 7.54 -2.04 -6.52
N GLU A 96 8.86 -2.01 -6.75
CA GLU A 96 9.49 -2.89 -7.72
C GLU A 96 9.43 -4.35 -7.23
N LEU A 97 8.89 -5.22 -8.09
CA LEU A 97 8.95 -6.66 -7.94
C LEU A 97 10.40 -7.11 -8.17
N PRO A 98 11.04 -7.83 -7.22
CA PRO A 98 12.34 -8.44 -7.47
C PRO A 98 12.29 -9.53 -8.55
#